data_AF-A0A7S0WUR7-F1
#
_entry.id   AF-A0A7S0WUR7-F1
#
_cell.length_a   1.000
_cell.length_b   1.000
_cell.length_c   1.000
_cell.angle_alpha   90.00
_cell.angle_beta   90.00
_cell.angle_gamma   90.00
#
_symmetry.space_group_name_H-M   'P 1'
#
loop_
_entity.id
_entity.type
_entity.pdbx_description
1 polymer ?
#
loop_
_entity_poly.entity_id
_entity_poly.type
_entity_poly.pdbx_seq_one_letter_code
_entity_poly.pdbx_strand_id
1 'polypeptide(L)'
;RAVPVTRAGLGLCAVLLCGLALLVLLLPRQLGSIFSSDPTVLDMFQEIRLPLAWMMVVMNLSVAVEKVPLCMGRSKAVLGMGLIGSWGGQVPAVLLLTRYWRNDLIGLYSGCALGYTLLVGLYGSLVITADWQRQAEEARIRSEVPSTA
;
A
#
# COMPACT_ATOMS: atom_id res chain seq x y z
N ARG A 1 25.94 11.99 -3.72
CA ARG A 1 26.18 10.75 -2.92
C ARG A 1 24.88 10.10 -2.36
N ALA A 2 23.67 10.47 -2.82
CA ALA A 2 22.40 9.96 -2.26
C ALA A 2 21.93 8.59 -2.82
N VAL A 3 22.37 8.23 -4.03
CA VAL A 3 21.98 6.99 -4.74
C VAL A 3 22.15 5.69 -3.93
N PRO A 4 23.25 5.45 -3.19
CA PRO A 4 23.41 4.20 -2.43
C PRO A 4 22.43 4.09 -1.25
N VAL A 5 22.10 5.20 -0.58
CA VAL A 5 21.20 5.20 0.59
C VAL A 5 19.76 4.92 0.17
N THR A 6 19.30 5.52 -0.93
CA THR A 6 17.95 5.28 -1.47
C THR A 6 17.77 3.84 -1.96
N ARG A 7 18.78 3.27 -2.63
CA ARG A 7 18.75 1.86 -3.08
C ARG A 7 18.78 0.89 -1.90
N ALA A 8 19.58 1.19 -0.87
CA ALA A 8 19.60 0.41 0.36
C ALA A 8 18.25 0.45 1.11
N GLY A 9 17.63 1.64 1.20
CA GLY A 9 16.32 1.80 1.82
C GLY A 9 15.21 1.04 1.10
N LEU A 10 15.14 1.14 -0.24
CA LEU A 10 14.20 0.37 -1.04
C LEU A 10 14.44 -1.14 -0.94
N GLY A 11 15.71 -1.57 -0.98
CA GLY A 11 16.07 -2.98 -0.81
C GLY A 11 15.65 -3.52 0.56
N LEU A 12 15.89 -2.77 1.63
CA LEU A 12 15.46 -3.14 2.98
C LEU A 12 13.93 -3.23 3.08
N CYS A 13 13.20 -2.25 2.55
CA CYS A 13 11.74 -2.29 2.52
C CYS A 13 11.22 -3.52 1.77
N ALA A 14 11.80 -3.85 0.61
CA ALA A 14 11.41 -5.02 -0.16
C ALA A 14 11.66 -6.32 0.62
N VAL A 15 12.84 -6.47 1.23
CA VAL A 15 13.18 -7.65 2.05
C VAL A 15 12.25 -7.79 3.23
N LEU A 16 11.97 -6.71 3.96
CA LEU A 16 11.05 -6.73 5.09
C LEU A 16 9.62 -7.09 4.67
N LEU A 17 9.15 -6.53 3.55
CA LEU A 17 7.81 -6.84 3.03
C LEU A 17 7.69 -8.29 2.57
N CYS A 18 8.68 -8.81 1.84
CA CYS A 18 8.72 -10.21 1.45
C CYS A 18 8.81 -11.13 2.67
N GLY A 19 9.63 -10.78 3.67
CA GLY A 19 9.75 -11.53 4.91
C GLY A 19 8.44 -11.57 5.70
N LEU A 20 7.78 -10.43 5.87
CA LEU A 20 6.47 -10.36 6.52
C LEU A 20 5.41 -11.14 5.74
N ALA A 21 5.36 -11.01 4.42
CA ALA A 21 4.41 -11.76 3.59
C ALA A 21 4.63 -13.28 3.72
N LEU A 22 5.89 -13.73 3.72
CA LEU A 22 6.23 -15.14 3.97
C LEU A 22 5.80 -15.59 5.37
N LEU A 23 6.01 -14.77 6.41
CA LEU A 23 5.54 -15.09 7.76
C LEU A 23 4.02 -15.27 7.81
N VAL A 24 3.26 -14.38 7.18
CA VAL A 24 1.79 -14.49 7.08
C VAL A 24 1.37 -15.76 6.32
N LEU A 25 2.09 -16.14 5.27
CA LEU A 25 1.78 -17.33 4.48
C LEU A 25 2.14 -18.65 5.19
N LEU A 26 3.28 -18.68 5.89
CA LEU A 26 3.83 -19.89 6.49
C LEU A 26 3.32 -20.15 7.91
N LEU A 27 3.06 -19.09 8.68
CA LEU A 27 2.72 -19.17 10.10
C LEU A 27 1.41 -18.45 10.48
N PRO A 28 0.31 -18.55 9.70
CA PRO A 28 -0.90 -17.78 9.97
C PRO A 28 -1.58 -18.13 11.31
N ARG A 29 -1.60 -19.41 11.72
CA ARG A 29 -2.18 -19.82 13.02
C ARG A 29 -1.36 -19.28 14.19
N GLN A 30 -0.03 -19.31 14.09
CA GLN A 30 0.86 -18.79 15.13
C GLN A 30 0.67 -17.27 15.27
N LEU A 31 0.52 -16.55 14.16
CA LEU A 31 0.18 -15.13 14.20
C LEU A 31 -1.21 -14.89 14.81
N GLY A 32 -2.21 -15.71 14.46
CA GLY A 32 -3.55 -15.65 15.06
C GLY A 32 -3.54 -15.94 16.57
N SER A 33 -2.63 -16.81 17.03
CA SER A 33 -2.53 -17.21 18.44
C SER A 33 -2.14 -16.08 19.39
N ILE A 34 -1.57 -14.99 18.86
CA ILE A 34 -1.29 -13.76 19.59
C ILE A 34 -2.60 -13.07 20.03
N PHE A 35 -3.66 -13.19 19.23
CA PHE A 35 -4.93 -12.49 19.42
C PHE A 35 -6.00 -13.37 20.09
N SER A 36 -5.99 -14.68 19.81
CA SER A 36 -7.00 -15.59 20.34
C SER A 36 -6.47 -17.01 20.46
N SER A 37 -6.96 -17.76 21.46
CA SER A 37 -6.70 -19.20 21.60
C SER A 37 -7.84 -20.06 21.05
N ASP A 38 -8.92 -19.47 20.55
CA ASP A 38 -10.06 -20.21 19.97
C ASP A 38 -9.64 -20.86 18.63
N PRO A 39 -9.72 -22.20 18.52
CA PRO A 39 -9.34 -22.91 17.30
C PRO A 39 -10.09 -22.41 16.06
N THR A 40 -11.35 -22.00 16.21
CA THR A 40 -12.18 -21.48 15.11
C THR A 40 -11.57 -20.20 14.53
N VAL A 41 -11.15 -19.27 15.39
CA VAL A 41 -10.50 -18.02 14.97
C VAL A 41 -9.16 -18.31 14.31
N LEU A 42 -8.39 -19.27 14.83
CA LEU A 42 -7.11 -19.68 14.25
C LEU A 42 -7.27 -20.29 12.86
N ASP A 43 -8.32 -21.08 12.64
CA ASP A 43 -8.65 -21.64 11.32
C ASP A 43 -9.01 -20.53 10.33
N MET A 44 -9.75 -19.50 10.77
CA MET A 44 -10.03 -18.33 9.93
C MET A 44 -8.74 -17.62 9.47
N PHE A 45 -7.74 -17.47 10.34
CA PHE A 45 -6.44 -16.90 9.96
C PHE A 45 -5.71 -17.77 8.90
N GLN A 46 -5.80 -19.10 9.04
CA GLN A 46 -5.22 -20.03 8.08
C GLN A 46 -5.88 -19.89 6.70
N GLU A 47 -7.19 -19.71 6.65
CA GLU A 47 -7.96 -19.58 5.40
C GLU A 47 -7.65 -18.27 4.66
N ILE A 48 -7.50 -17.16 5.38
CA ILE A 48 -7.28 -15.83 4.77
C ILE A 48 -5.83 -15.53 4.43
N ARG A 49 -4.88 -16.43 4.72
CA ARG A 49 -3.44 -16.17 4.60
C ARG A 49 -3.02 -15.58 3.26
N LEU A 50 -3.61 -16.06 2.15
CA LEU A 50 -3.29 -15.58 0.79
C LEU A 50 -3.77 -14.15 0.56
N PRO A 51 -5.08 -13.84 0.67
CA PRO A 51 -5.55 -12.47 0.47
C PRO A 51 -5.00 -11.49 1.52
N LEU A 52 -4.75 -11.95 2.75
CA LEU A 52 -4.12 -11.13 3.79
C LEU A 52 -2.67 -10.77 3.44
N ALA A 53 -1.87 -11.74 2.99
CA ALA A 53 -0.49 -11.49 2.55
C ALA A 53 -0.45 -10.56 1.33
N TRP A 54 -1.33 -10.79 0.35
CA TRP A 54 -1.45 -9.92 -0.81
C TRP A 54 -1.81 -8.49 -0.40
N MET A 55 -2.88 -8.31 0.38
CA MET A 55 -3.30 -7.00 0.89
C MET A 55 -2.15 -6.30 1.60
N MET A 56 -1.43 -6.99 2.48
CA MET A 56 -0.31 -6.41 3.22
C MET A 56 0.79 -5.90 2.28
N VAL A 57 1.16 -6.67 1.25
CA VAL A 57 2.17 -6.25 0.27
C VAL A 57 1.71 -5.00 -0.48
N VAL A 58 0.50 -5.01 -1.05
CA VAL A 58 0.04 -3.89 -1.87
C VAL A 58 -0.31 -2.65 -1.06
N MET A 59 -0.78 -2.81 0.19
CA MET A 59 -1.01 -1.70 1.11
C MET A 59 0.29 -0.98 1.40
N ASN A 60 1.34 -1.69 1.82
CA ASN A 60 2.62 -1.07 2.12
C ASN A 60 3.29 -0.50 0.86
N LEU A 61 3.16 -1.18 -0.28
CA LEU A 61 3.64 -0.66 -1.55
C LEU A 61 2.92 0.65 -1.93
N SER A 62 1.61 0.73 -1.72
CA SER A 62 0.85 1.97 -2.01
C SER A 62 1.37 3.13 -1.16
N VAL A 63 1.64 2.89 0.13
CA VAL A 63 2.20 3.92 1.02
C VAL A 63 3.58 4.35 0.54
N ALA A 64 4.45 3.41 0.16
CA ALA A 64 5.77 3.73 -0.36
C ALA A 64 5.71 4.58 -1.64
N VAL A 65 4.85 4.20 -2.59
CA VAL A 65 4.67 4.92 -3.86
C VAL A 65 4.01 6.28 -3.62
N GLU A 66 3.07 6.41 -2.67
CA GLU A 66 2.40 7.66 -2.29
C GLU A 66 3.37 8.72 -1.77
N LYS A 67 4.43 8.32 -1.04
CA LYS A 67 5.41 9.26 -0.51
C LYS A 67 6.14 10.03 -1.62
N VAL A 68 6.31 9.44 -2.80
CA VAL A 68 7.00 10.09 -3.92
C VAL A 68 6.26 11.36 -4.37
N PRO A 69 4.98 11.34 -4.78
CA PRO A 69 4.23 12.54 -5.13
C PRO A 69 3.97 13.48 -3.95
N LEU A 70 3.92 12.99 -2.72
CA LEU A 70 3.89 13.88 -1.54
C LEU A 70 5.18 14.71 -1.44
N CYS A 71 6.36 14.09 -1.61
CA CYS A 71 7.65 14.79 -1.62
C CYS A 71 7.80 15.73 -2.83
N MET A 72 7.10 15.47 -3.94
CA MET A 72 7.01 16.40 -5.08
C MET A 72 6.13 17.63 -4.80
N GLY A 73 5.41 17.68 -3.67
CA GLY A 73 4.44 18.74 -3.36
C GLY A 73 3.08 18.54 -4.03
N ARG A 74 2.80 17.36 -4.60
CA ARG A 74 1.54 17.03 -5.30
C ARG A 74 0.47 16.50 -4.35
N SER A 75 0.40 16.98 -3.11
CA SER A 75 -0.50 16.46 -2.06
C SER A 75 -1.98 16.51 -2.43
N LYS A 76 -2.42 17.52 -3.20
CA LYS A 76 -3.80 17.59 -3.71
C LYS A 76 -4.14 16.44 -4.67
N ALA A 77 -3.20 16.08 -5.56
CA ALA A 77 -3.39 14.97 -6.48
C ALA A 77 -3.40 13.64 -5.73
N VAL A 78 -2.52 13.48 -4.73
CA VAL A 78 -2.51 12.31 -3.84
C VAL A 78 -3.84 12.16 -3.11
N LEU A 79 -4.36 13.24 -2.51
CA LEU A 79 -5.64 13.23 -1.82
C LEU A 79 -6.79 12.83 -2.76
N GLY A 80 -6.83 13.38 -3.97
CA GLY A 80 -7.85 13.05 -4.97
C GLY A 80 -7.79 11.58 -5.41
N MET A 81 -6.58 11.07 -5.69
CA MET A 81 -6.38 9.67 -6.04
C MET A 81 -6.68 8.73 -4.86
N GLY A 82 -6.35 9.12 -3.63
CA GLY A 82 -6.67 8.39 -2.41
C GLY A 82 -8.18 8.26 -2.21
N LEU A 83 -8.93 9.34 -2.46
CA LEU A 83 -10.38 9.33 -2.40
C LEU A 83 -10.99 8.40 -3.46
N ILE A 84 -10.52 8.50 -4.72
CA ILE A 84 -10.97 7.62 -5.82
C ILE A 84 -10.62 6.16 -5.51
N GLY A 85 -9.39 5.89 -5.08
CA GLY A 85 -8.94 4.54 -4.78
C GLY A 85 -9.72 3.91 -3.61
N SER A 86 -10.02 4.69 -2.57
CA SER A 86 -10.75 4.20 -1.40
C SER A 86 -12.25 4.05 -1.66
N TRP A 87 -12.93 5.12 -2.07
CA TRP A 87 -14.39 5.11 -2.24
C TRP A 87 -14.86 4.63 -3.61
N GLY A 88 -14.09 4.85 -4.66
CA GLY A 88 -14.39 4.36 -6.01
C GLY A 88 -13.84 2.96 -6.29
N GLY A 89 -12.80 2.54 -5.57
CA GLY A 89 -12.15 1.24 -5.76
C GLY A 89 -12.40 0.26 -4.62
N GLN A 90 -11.75 0.50 -3.48
CA GLN A 90 -11.68 -0.44 -2.36
C GLN A 90 -13.05 -0.77 -1.77
N VAL A 91 -13.85 0.25 -1.40
CA VAL A 91 -15.17 0.04 -0.79
C VAL A 91 -16.11 -0.74 -1.73
N PRO A 92 -16.26 -0.35 -3.02
CA PRO A 92 -17.03 -1.12 -3.99
C PRO A 92 -16.49 -2.53 -4.21
N ALA A 93 -15.17 -2.71 -4.30
CA ALA A 93 -14.57 -4.03 -4.50
C ALA A 93 -14.89 -4.96 -3.32
N VAL A 94 -14.73 -4.48 -2.09
CA VAL A 94 -15.10 -5.21 -0.88
C VAL A 94 -16.59 -5.56 -0.89
N LEU A 95 -17.47 -4.60 -1.17
CA LEU A 95 -18.91 -4.83 -1.21
C LEU A 95 -19.27 -5.88 -2.27
N LEU A 96 -18.69 -5.77 -3.47
CA LEU A 96 -18.98 -6.70 -4.57
C LEU A 96 -18.48 -8.12 -4.25
N LEU A 97 -17.27 -8.26 -3.74
CA LEU A 97 -16.68 -9.57 -3.43
C LEU A 97 -17.38 -10.24 -2.25
N THR A 98 -17.70 -9.49 -1.20
CA THR A 98 -18.41 -10.02 -0.03
C THR A 98 -19.85 -10.38 -0.36
N ARG A 99 -20.53 -9.59 -1.22
CA ARG A 99 -21.94 -9.81 -1.52
C ARG A 99 -22.20 -10.82 -2.63
N TYR A 100 -21.37 -10.85 -3.67
CA TYR A 100 -21.63 -11.62 -4.89
C TYR A 100 -20.68 -12.79 -5.13
N TRP A 101 -19.55 -12.89 -4.41
CA TRP A 101 -18.60 -13.99 -4.56
C TRP A 101 -18.52 -14.89 -3.33
N ARG A 102 -18.09 -14.36 -2.19
CA ARG A 102 -18.00 -15.08 -0.92
C ARG A 102 -18.30 -14.16 0.25
N ASN A 103 -19.27 -14.53 1.07
CA ASN A 103 -19.63 -13.77 2.27
C ASN A 103 -18.79 -14.19 3.48
N ASP A 104 -17.48 -14.03 3.37
CA ASP A 104 -16.50 -14.39 4.40
C ASP A 104 -15.30 -13.43 4.39
N LEU A 105 -14.32 -13.71 5.26
CA LEU A 105 -13.11 -12.91 5.34
C LEU A 105 -12.24 -12.99 4.07
N ILE A 106 -12.31 -14.08 3.30
CA ILE A 106 -11.57 -14.19 2.04
C ILE A 106 -12.08 -13.13 1.06
N GLY A 107 -13.41 -13.01 0.91
CA GLY A 107 -14.04 -11.97 0.10
C GLY A 107 -13.65 -10.55 0.56
N LEU A 108 -13.68 -10.31 1.87
CA LEU A 108 -13.29 -9.05 2.49
C LEU A 108 -11.83 -8.67 2.17
N TYR A 109 -10.87 -9.53 2.51
CA TYR A 109 -9.44 -9.24 2.34
C TYR A 109 -9.04 -9.20 0.86
N SER A 110 -9.68 -9.99 -0.01
CA SER A 110 -9.47 -9.91 -1.46
C SER A 110 -9.92 -8.56 -2.02
N GLY A 111 -11.06 -8.03 -1.54
CA GLY A 111 -11.55 -6.72 -1.95
C GLY A 111 -10.63 -5.59 -1.48
N CYS A 112 -10.13 -5.68 -0.24
CA CYS A 112 -9.11 -4.77 0.26
C CYS A 112 -7.85 -4.82 -0.59
N ALA A 113 -7.35 -6.02 -0.92
CA ALA A 113 -6.15 -6.19 -1.74
C ALA A 113 -6.33 -5.62 -3.16
N LEU A 114 -7.48 -5.80 -3.79
CA LEU A 114 -7.78 -5.17 -5.07
C LEU A 114 -7.80 -3.63 -4.97
N GLY A 115 -8.43 -3.09 -3.93
CA GLY A 115 -8.46 -1.65 -3.66
C GLY A 115 -7.06 -1.05 -3.53
N TYR A 116 -6.18 -1.69 -2.75
CA TYR A 116 -4.79 -1.26 -2.63
C TYR A 116 -3.98 -1.47 -3.91
N THR A 117 -4.27 -2.52 -4.69
CA THR A 117 -3.64 -2.71 -6.01
C THR A 117 -4.00 -1.56 -6.95
N LEU A 118 -5.26 -1.11 -6.94
CA LEU A 118 -5.68 0.08 -7.67
C LEU A 118 -4.92 1.33 -7.19
N LEU A 119 -4.80 1.53 -5.87
CA LEU A 119 -4.03 2.66 -5.32
C LEU A 119 -2.56 2.65 -5.76
N VAL A 120 -1.90 1.48 -5.76
CA VAL A 120 -0.55 1.33 -6.31
C VAL A 120 -0.51 1.80 -7.77
N GLY A 121 -1.49 1.39 -8.58
CA GLY A 121 -1.60 1.82 -9.97
C GLY A 121 -1.82 3.33 -10.13
N LEU A 122 -2.73 3.91 -9.36
CA LEU A 122 -3.04 5.35 -9.40
C LEU A 122 -1.84 6.19 -8.98
N TYR A 123 -1.22 5.90 -7.84
CA TYR A 123 -0.02 6.63 -7.41
C TYR A 123 1.18 6.34 -8.33
N GLY A 124 1.34 5.11 -8.78
CA GLY A 124 2.37 4.73 -9.75
C GLY A 124 2.25 5.52 -11.05
N SER A 125 1.03 5.75 -11.53
CA SER A 125 0.79 6.58 -12.72
C SER A 125 1.27 8.02 -12.54
N LEU A 126 1.11 8.61 -11.35
CA LEU A 126 1.60 9.96 -11.04
C LEU A 126 3.13 10.04 -11.04
N VAL A 127 3.80 8.96 -10.64
CA VAL A 127 5.26 8.85 -10.58
C VAL A 127 5.84 8.63 -11.98
N ILE A 128 5.26 7.72 -12.76
CA ILE A 128 5.75 7.36 -14.10
C ILE A 128 5.55 8.52 -15.08
N THR A 129 4.46 9.27 -14.94
CA THR A 129 4.15 10.42 -15.82
C THR A 129 4.75 11.74 -15.32
N ALA A 130 5.50 11.73 -14.21
CA ALA A 130 6.11 12.94 -13.68
C ALA A 130 7.30 13.41 -14.52
N ASP A 131 7.33 14.70 -14.84
CA ASP A 131 8.51 15.37 -15.36
C ASP A 131 9.49 15.66 -14.23
N TRP A 132 10.45 14.76 -14.04
CA TRP A 132 11.45 14.86 -12.99
C TRP A 132 12.34 16.11 -13.10
N GLN A 133 12.60 16.61 -14.30
CA GLN A 133 13.40 17.82 -14.48
C GLN A 133 12.62 19.04 -13.99
N ARG A 134 11.35 19.16 -14.40
CA ARG A 134 10.49 20.23 -13.92
C ARG A 134 10.30 20.17 -12.40
N GLN A 135 10.12 18.98 -11.83
CA GLN A 135 9.99 18.82 -10.38
C GLN A 135 11.27 19.18 -9.62
N ALA A 136 12.44 18.90 -10.18
CA ALA A 136 13.72 19.31 -9.60
C ALA A 136 13.91 20.84 -9.63
N GLU A 137 13.53 21.48 -10.74
CA GLU A 137 13.58 22.94 -10.89
C GLU A 137 12.62 23.62 -9.91
N GLU A 138 11.37 23.17 -9.84
CA GLU A 138 10.39 23.66 -8.86
C GLU A 138 10.88 23.50 -7.42
N ALA A 139 11.54 22.38 -7.10
CA ALA A 139 12.14 22.15 -5.79
C ALA A 139 13.30 23.11 -5.50
N ARG A 140 14.16 23.39 -6.49
CA ARG A 140 15.25 24.37 -6.36
C ARG A 140 14.68 25.76 -6.09
N ILE A 141 13.71 26.21 -6.90
CA ILE A 141 13.06 27.51 -6.72
C ILE A 141 12.46 27.61 -5.31
N ARG A 142 11.71 26.59 -4.84
CA ARG A 142 11.15 26.58 -3.47
C ARG A 142 12.21 26.67 -2.37
N SER A 143 13.42 26.16 -2.60
CA SER A 143 14.52 26.23 -1.62
C SER A 143 15.27 27.57 -1.62
N GLU A 144 15.20 28.31 -2.72
CA GLU A 144 15.90 29.60 -2.90
C GLU A 144 15.05 30.81 -2.49
N VAL A 145 13.73 30.65 -2.34
CA VAL A 145 12.88 31.71 -1.75
C VAL A 145 13.32 31.95 -0.31
N PRO A 146 13.74 33.19 0.06
CA PRO A 146 14.11 33.50 1.43
C PRO A 146 12.95 33.15 2.36
N SER A 147 13.24 32.42 3.42
CA SER A 147 12.33 32.24 4.55
C SER A 147 12.02 33.62 5.13
N THR A 148 11.00 34.32 4.61
CA THR A 148 10.42 35.48 5.27
C THR A 148 9.67 34.97 6.49
N ALA A 149 10.42 34.83 7.58
CA ALA A 149 9.91 34.74 8.94
C ALA A 149 9.57 36.15 9.44
#